data_AF-A0A3N5KIP1-F1
#
_entry.id   AF-A0A3N5KIP1-F1
#
_cell.length_a   1.000
_cell.length_b   1.000
_cell.length_c   1.000
_cell.angle_alpha   90.00
_cell.angle_beta   90.00
_cell.angle_gamma   90.00
#
_symmetry.space_group_name_H-M   'P 1'
#
loop_
_entity.id
_entity.type
_entity.pdbx_description
1 polymer ?
#
loop_
_entity_poly.entity_id
_entity_poly.type
_entity_poly.pdbx_seq_one_letter_code
_entity_poly.pdbx_strand_id
1 'polypeptide(L)'
;MPVYLMNSSLRGCFRYTQTDAGALLMLEPSCAGCPATSMKSQSHTRLIGYLLVLLASFLVAMAAGYTALGRQIDADAYDWMFRLRSPAPWTPESALLEIDETSFLKLGGIGGLRSMLAGALERLAPVSPKVVVVDLTLAEAGRDPADDSRLEAAMSHTGNLVLASEMMPRGEGWQDPIPRFSKWAAAVGHVHAAQEDGVNRQVPLEKVVGRERRWAL
;
A
#
# COMPACT_ATOMS: atom_id res chain seq x y z
N MET A 1 -38.22 44.20 -52.00
CA MET A 1 -38.43 43.62 -50.65
C MET A 1 -37.08 43.27 -50.05
N PRO A 2 -36.75 43.63 -48.80
CA PRO A 2 -35.44 43.31 -48.23
C PRO A 2 -35.31 41.82 -47.94
N VAL A 3 -34.22 41.21 -48.40
CA VAL A 3 -33.86 39.81 -48.15
C VAL A 3 -32.82 39.79 -47.02
N TYR A 4 -33.12 39.06 -45.95
CA TYR A 4 -32.19 38.87 -44.83
C TYR A 4 -31.60 37.46 -44.92
N LEU A 5 -30.28 37.36 -45.04
CA LEU A 5 -29.55 36.09 -45.01
C LEU A 5 -28.76 36.02 -43.69
N MET A 6 -29.06 35.02 -42.87
CA MET A 6 -28.28 34.70 -41.67
C MET A 6 -27.08 33.84 -42.06
N ASN A 7 -25.87 34.41 -42.01
CA ASN A 7 -24.63 33.68 -42.16
C ASN A 7 -24.16 33.22 -40.77
N SER A 8 -24.08 31.91 -40.54
CA SER A 8 -23.74 31.30 -39.25
C SER A 8 -22.27 31.40 -38.86
N SER A 9 -21.39 31.87 -39.76
CA SER A 9 -19.94 31.96 -39.50
C SER A 9 -19.48 33.33 -38.98
N LEU A 10 -20.24 34.41 -39.22
CA LEU A 10 -19.91 35.76 -38.80
C LEU A 10 -21.04 36.28 -37.91
N ARG A 11 -20.78 36.46 -36.61
CA ARG A 11 -21.77 36.97 -35.64
C ARG A 11 -22.05 38.46 -35.90
N GLY A 12 -22.85 38.77 -36.91
CA GLY A 12 -23.28 40.13 -37.25
C GLY A 12 -24.44 40.15 -38.24
N CYS A 13 -25.38 41.10 -38.08
CA CYS A 13 -26.53 41.28 -38.96
C CYS A 13 -26.18 42.30 -40.06
N PHE A 14 -26.14 41.88 -41.33
CA PHE A 14 -25.80 42.75 -42.46
C PHE A 14 -27.03 42.99 -43.34
N ARG A 15 -27.22 44.25 -43.77
CA ARG A 15 -28.32 44.65 -44.64
C ARG A 15 -27.82 44.68 -46.08
N TYR A 16 -28.50 43.97 -46.98
CA TYR A 16 -28.20 44.00 -48.41
C TYR A 16 -29.37 44.60 -49.19
N THR A 17 -29.08 45.47 -50.15
CA THR A 17 -30.07 46.00 -51.11
C THR A 17 -29.65 45.59 -52.51
N GLN A 18 -30.56 44.95 -53.24
CA GLN A 18 -30.35 44.53 -54.63
C GLN A 18 -30.78 45.67 -55.55
N THR A 19 -29.88 46.16 -56.40
CA THR A 19 -30.20 47.05 -57.52
C THR A 19 -30.40 46.23 -58.80
N ASP A 20 -31.24 46.71 -59.72
CA ASP A 20 -31.69 46.02 -60.95
C ASP A 20 -30.57 45.58 -61.93
N ALA A 21 -29.30 45.87 -61.63
CA ALA A 21 -28.12 45.45 -62.39
C ALA A 21 -27.31 44.29 -61.74
N GLY A 22 -27.82 43.63 -60.69
CA GLY A 22 -27.22 42.40 -60.15
C GLY A 22 -25.92 42.56 -59.33
N ALA A 23 -25.51 43.79 -59.00
CA ALA A 23 -24.38 44.05 -58.11
C ALA A 23 -24.82 44.19 -56.65
N LEU A 24 -24.10 43.52 -55.73
CA LEU A 24 -24.38 43.50 -54.29
C LEU A 24 -23.40 44.45 -53.58
N LEU A 25 -23.86 45.66 -53.25
CA LEU A 25 -23.05 46.65 -52.52
C LEU A 25 -23.21 46.47 -51.00
N MET A 26 -22.08 46.31 -50.31
CA MET A 26 -22.03 46.23 -48.84
C MET A 26 -22.11 47.65 -48.27
N LEU A 27 -23.21 47.99 -47.59
CA LEU A 27 -23.34 49.25 -46.85
C LEU A 27 -22.86 49.06 -45.41
N GLU A 28 -22.15 50.07 -44.92
CA GLU A 28 -21.43 50.18 -43.65
C GLU A 28 -22.17 49.69 -42.38
N PRO A 29 -21.42 49.33 -41.31
CA PRO A 29 -21.99 48.81 -40.08
C PRO A 29 -22.68 49.91 -39.26
N SER A 30 -23.95 50.18 -39.54
CA SER A 30 -24.79 50.96 -38.63
C SER A 30 -25.40 50.03 -37.57
N CYS A 31 -24.61 49.74 -36.54
CA CYS A 31 -25.06 49.01 -35.35
C CYS A 31 -25.65 49.96 -34.31
N ALA A 32 -26.77 50.62 -34.64
CA ALA A 32 -27.61 51.29 -33.64
C ALA A 32 -28.77 50.35 -33.28
N GLY A 33 -28.53 49.37 -32.39
CA GLY A 33 -29.61 48.57 -31.82
C GLY A 33 -29.37 47.07 -31.62
N CYS A 34 -28.13 46.57 -31.57
CA CYS A 34 -27.92 45.23 -31.01
C CYS A 34 -28.14 45.31 -29.49
N PRO A 35 -29.09 44.55 -28.90
CA PRO A 35 -29.11 44.40 -27.45
C PRO A 35 -27.78 43.73 -27.06
N ALA A 36 -26.93 44.47 -26.34
CA ALA A 36 -25.78 43.89 -25.69
C ALA A 36 -26.31 42.87 -24.68
N THR A 37 -26.36 41.60 -25.07
CA THR A 37 -26.52 40.50 -24.13
C THR A 37 -25.30 40.57 -23.23
N SER A 38 -25.51 41.17 -22.05
CA SER A 38 -24.56 41.14 -20.95
C SER A 38 -24.24 39.68 -20.68
N MET A 39 -23.07 39.22 -21.13
CA MET A 39 -22.47 37.98 -20.69
C MET A 39 -22.10 38.15 -19.21
N LYS A 40 -23.11 38.17 -18.34
CA LYS A 40 -22.95 38.16 -16.89
C LYS A 40 -22.22 36.89 -16.53
N SER A 41 -20.98 37.03 -16.05
CA SER A 41 -20.26 36.21 -15.06
C SER A 41 -20.91 34.87 -14.64
N GLN A 42 -21.22 33.98 -15.58
CA GLN A 42 -21.89 32.71 -15.31
C GLN A 42 -20.88 31.58 -15.02
N SER A 43 -19.62 31.77 -15.44
CA SER A 43 -18.54 30.80 -15.23
C SER A 43 -18.14 30.68 -13.76
N HIS A 44 -18.00 31.82 -13.05
CA HIS A 44 -17.54 31.81 -11.66
C HIS A 44 -18.57 31.20 -10.70
N THR A 45 -19.87 31.50 -10.84
CA THR A 45 -20.90 30.90 -9.97
C THR A 45 -21.02 29.38 -10.16
N ARG A 46 -20.91 28.91 -11.41
CA ARG A 46 -20.92 27.46 -11.71
C ARG A 46 -19.67 26.77 -11.19
N LEU A 47 -18.50 27.37 -11.40
CA LEU A 47 -17.22 26.87 -10.87
C LEU A 47 -17.25 26.77 -9.34
N ILE A 48 -17.74 27.80 -8.66
CA ILE A 48 -17.91 27.79 -7.19
C ILE A 48 -18.85 26.65 -6.77
N GLY A 49 -19.98 26.47 -7.47
CA GLY A 49 -20.89 25.36 -7.20
C GLY A 49 -20.21 23.99 -7.34
N TYR A 50 -19.44 23.77 -8.41
CA TYR A 50 -18.68 22.53 -8.60
C TYR A 50 -17.63 22.32 -7.50
N LEU A 51 -16.88 23.37 -7.15
CA LEU A 51 -15.88 23.30 -6.08
C LEU A 51 -16.52 22.99 -4.72
N LEU A 52 -17.70 23.56 -4.43
CA LEU A 52 -18.43 23.27 -3.20
C LEU A 52 -18.92 21.82 -3.14
N VAL A 53 -19.44 21.29 -4.25
CA VAL A 53 -19.85 19.87 -4.30
C VAL A 53 -18.64 18.96 -4.13
N LEU A 54 -17.54 19.23 -4.84
CA LEU A 54 -16.29 18.47 -4.69
C LEU A 54 -15.76 18.50 -3.26
N LEU A 55 -15.74 19.69 -2.63
CA LEU A 55 -15.33 19.83 -1.24
C LEU A 55 -16.25 19.06 -0.30
N ALA A 56 -17.56 19.16 -0.48
CA ALA A 56 -18.53 18.44 0.34
C ALA A 56 -18.37 16.91 0.20
N SER A 57 -18.26 16.41 -1.03
CA SER A 57 -18.01 14.99 -1.29
C SER A 57 -16.68 14.52 -0.70
N PHE A 58 -15.63 15.32 -0.81
CA PHE A 58 -14.32 15.02 -0.20
C PHE A 58 -14.42 14.93 1.32
N LEU A 59 -15.07 15.90 1.97
CA LEU A 59 -15.23 15.90 3.43
C LEU A 59 -16.08 14.72 3.92
N VAL A 60 -17.13 14.36 3.19
CA VAL A 60 -17.95 13.17 3.48
C VAL A 60 -17.13 11.89 3.33
N ALA A 61 -16.38 11.74 2.24
CA ALA A 61 -15.52 10.58 2.02
C ALA A 61 -14.42 10.48 3.09
N MET A 62 -13.79 11.60 3.45
CA MET A 62 -12.79 11.66 4.50
C MET A 62 -13.38 11.24 5.86
N ALA A 63 -14.55 11.76 6.24
CA ALA A 63 -15.22 11.37 7.48
C ALA A 63 -15.63 9.88 7.45
N ALA A 64 -16.14 9.39 6.32
CA ALA A 64 -16.49 7.98 6.14
C ALA A 64 -15.26 7.06 6.21
N GLY A 65 -14.08 7.51 5.77
CA GLY A 65 -12.82 6.76 5.84
C GLY A 65 -12.39 6.41 7.27
N TYR A 66 -12.80 7.20 8.28
CA TYR A 66 -12.56 6.87 9.69
C TYR A 66 -13.56 5.84 10.26
N THR A 67 -14.58 5.47 9.50
CA THR A 67 -15.53 4.42 9.90
C THR A 67 -15.03 3.03 9.53
N ALA A 68 -15.51 1.99 10.21
CA ALA A 68 -15.17 0.61 9.89
C ALA A 68 -15.56 0.24 8.44
N LEU A 69 -16.72 0.69 7.99
CA LEU A 69 -17.21 0.43 6.62
C LEU A 69 -16.30 1.09 5.57
N GLY A 70 -15.88 2.35 5.80
CA GLY A 70 -14.97 3.04 4.91
C GLY A 70 -13.62 2.34 4.79
N ARG A 71 -13.04 1.90 5.91
CA ARG A 71 -11.77 1.13 5.92
C ARG A 71 -11.89 -0.20 5.18
N GLN A 72 -13.01 -0.90 5.33
CA GLN A 72 -13.25 -2.15 4.62
C GLN A 72 -13.36 -1.94 3.10
N ILE A 73 -14.12 -0.94 2.66
CA ILE A 73 -14.23 -0.61 1.23
C ILE A 73 -12.85 -0.26 0.64
N ASP A 74 -12.04 0.50 1.37
CA ASP A 74 -10.69 0.86 0.95
C ASP A 74 -9.78 -0.38 0.85
N ALA A 75 -9.81 -1.27 1.84
CA ALA A 75 -9.05 -2.51 1.84
C ALA A 75 -9.46 -3.44 0.68
N ASP A 76 -10.77 -3.59 0.43
CA ASP A 76 -11.28 -4.42 -0.67
C ASP A 76 -10.88 -3.85 -2.04
N ALA A 77 -10.98 -2.52 -2.21
CA ALA A 77 -10.56 -1.83 -3.41
C ALA A 77 -9.05 -1.99 -3.65
N TYR A 78 -8.24 -1.87 -2.59
CA TYR A 78 -6.80 -2.08 -2.63
C TYR A 78 -6.45 -3.51 -3.06
N ASP A 79 -7.07 -4.52 -2.43
CA ASP A 79 -6.82 -5.93 -2.74
C ASP A 79 -7.25 -6.26 -4.19
N TRP A 80 -8.35 -5.67 -4.68
CA TRP A 80 -8.79 -5.81 -6.07
C TRP A 80 -7.78 -5.21 -7.06
N MET A 81 -7.31 -3.99 -6.80
CA MET A 81 -6.28 -3.35 -7.63
C MET A 81 -4.98 -4.15 -7.65
N PHE A 82 -4.58 -4.72 -6.51
CA PHE A 82 -3.38 -5.55 -6.41
C PHE A 82 -3.51 -6.83 -7.24
N ARG A 83 -4.67 -7.51 -7.21
CA ARG A 83 -4.95 -8.70 -8.02
C ARG A 83 -4.91 -8.43 -9.53
N LEU A 84 -5.27 -7.23 -9.96
CA LEU A 84 -5.20 -6.82 -11.37
C LEU A 84 -3.78 -6.48 -11.82
N ARG A 85 -2.84 -6.28 -10.90
CA ARG A 85 -1.46 -5.93 -11.22
C ARG A 85 -0.65 -7.19 -11.48
N SER A 86 -0.16 -7.36 -12.70
CA SER A 86 0.86 -8.37 -12.97
C SER A 86 2.19 -7.95 -12.33
N PRO A 87 2.88 -8.85 -11.61
CA PRO A 87 4.21 -8.54 -11.09
C PRO A 87 5.16 -8.25 -12.24
N ALA A 88 5.97 -7.20 -12.10
CA ALA A 88 7.03 -6.92 -13.05
C ALA A 88 8.07 -8.07 -13.01
N PRO A 89 8.76 -8.35 -14.13
CA PRO A 89 9.91 -9.25 -14.10
C PRO A 89 10.93 -8.76 -13.07
N TRP A 90 11.44 -9.67 -12.24
CA TRP A 90 12.41 -9.36 -11.20
C TRP A 90 13.40 -10.52 -11.03
N THR A 91 14.57 -10.22 -10.47
CA THR A 91 15.62 -11.19 -10.15
C THR A 91 15.57 -11.53 -8.66
N PRO A 92 15.41 -12.81 -8.26
CA PRO A 92 15.40 -13.20 -6.86
C PRO A 92 16.71 -12.89 -6.14
N GLU A 93 16.64 -12.06 -5.10
CA GLU A 93 17.77 -11.70 -4.23
C GLU A 93 17.64 -12.28 -2.81
N SER A 94 16.47 -12.82 -2.49
CA SER A 94 16.13 -13.43 -1.21
C SER A 94 15.27 -14.67 -1.43
N ALA A 95 15.22 -15.53 -0.42
CA ALA A 95 14.38 -16.72 -0.40
C ALA A 95 13.68 -16.81 0.95
N LEU A 96 12.43 -17.26 0.94
CA LEU A 96 11.67 -17.55 2.13
C LEU A 96 11.51 -19.07 2.27
N LEU A 97 11.90 -19.59 3.42
CA LEU A 97 11.70 -20.99 3.77
C LEU A 97 10.50 -21.08 4.72
N GLU A 98 9.35 -21.41 4.17
CA GLU A 98 8.11 -21.53 4.94
C GLU A 98 7.88 -22.96 5.41
N ILE A 99 7.20 -23.10 6.54
CA ILE A 99 6.76 -24.39 7.07
C ILE A 99 5.24 -24.42 6.98
N ASP A 100 4.71 -25.18 6.02
CA ASP A 100 3.27 -25.41 5.93
C ASP A 100 2.82 -26.44 6.99
N GLU A 101 1.51 -26.51 7.23
CA GLU A 101 0.93 -27.44 8.20
C GLU A 101 1.29 -28.91 7.90
N THR A 102 1.34 -29.28 6.62
CA THR A 102 1.69 -30.63 6.19
C THR A 102 3.14 -30.98 6.54
N SER A 103 4.09 -30.10 6.25
CA SER A 103 5.50 -30.31 6.58
C SER A 103 5.73 -30.26 8.08
N PHE A 104 5.06 -29.33 8.78
CA PHE A 104 5.11 -29.23 10.24
C PHE A 104 4.74 -30.56 10.91
N LEU A 105 3.61 -31.17 10.51
CA LEU A 105 3.17 -32.45 11.06
C LEU A 105 4.12 -33.60 10.69
N LYS A 106 4.56 -33.67 9.43
CA LYS A 106 5.51 -34.71 8.96
C LYS A 106 6.84 -34.66 9.69
N LEU A 107 7.27 -33.48 10.10
CA LEU A 107 8.57 -33.26 10.73
C LEU A 107 8.50 -33.32 12.26
N GLY A 108 7.40 -33.80 12.85
CA GLY A 108 7.28 -34.03 14.30
C GLY A 108 6.68 -32.86 15.08
N GLY A 109 6.02 -31.92 14.40
CA GLY A 109 5.36 -30.76 15.00
C GLY A 109 6.33 -29.89 15.80
N ILE A 110 5.84 -29.34 16.92
CA ILE A 110 6.64 -28.46 17.79
C ILE A 110 7.94 -29.14 18.25
N GLY A 111 7.92 -30.45 18.50
CA GLY A 111 9.10 -31.19 18.93
C GLY A 111 10.21 -31.24 17.88
N GLY A 112 9.87 -31.25 16.60
CA GLY A 112 10.84 -31.36 15.51
C GLY A 112 11.27 -30.04 14.88
N LEU A 113 10.66 -28.91 15.26
CA LEU A 113 10.99 -27.58 14.73
C LEU A 113 12.48 -27.24 14.87
N ARG A 114 13.09 -27.56 16.02
CA ARG A 114 14.52 -27.25 16.25
C ARG A 114 15.44 -28.08 15.37
N SER A 115 15.15 -29.38 15.24
CA SER A 115 15.93 -30.27 14.38
C SER A 115 15.80 -29.88 12.90
N MET A 116 14.59 -29.48 12.48
CA MET A 116 14.32 -28.94 11.15
C MET A 116 15.11 -27.65 10.89
N LEU A 117 15.03 -26.69 11.81
CA LEU A 117 15.74 -25.42 11.71
C LEU A 117 17.27 -25.64 11.66
N ALA A 118 17.80 -26.52 12.49
CA ALA A 118 19.22 -26.86 12.46
C ALA A 118 19.63 -27.40 11.09
N GLY A 119 18.86 -28.34 10.54
CA GLY A 119 19.09 -28.89 9.20
C GLY A 119 18.96 -27.86 8.08
N ALA A 120 18.07 -26.87 8.22
CA ALA A 120 17.94 -25.77 7.27
C ALA A 120 19.18 -24.86 7.30
N LEU A 121 19.64 -24.46 8.48
CA LEU A 121 20.85 -23.64 8.64
C LEU A 121 22.11 -24.36 8.15
N GLU A 122 22.26 -25.65 8.44
CA GLU A 122 23.36 -26.49 7.93
C GLU A 122 23.41 -26.51 6.39
N ARG A 123 22.24 -26.54 5.73
CA ARG A 123 22.15 -26.50 4.26
C ARG A 123 22.45 -25.13 3.67
N LEU A 124 22.27 -24.06 4.44
CA LEU A 124 22.60 -22.68 4.03
C LEU A 124 24.09 -22.36 4.16
N ALA A 125 24.84 -23.09 5.00
CA ALA A 125 26.27 -22.88 5.19
C ALA A 125 27.09 -22.72 3.89
N PRO A 126 26.98 -23.59 2.86
CA PRO A 126 27.75 -23.44 1.61
C PRO A 126 27.32 -22.24 0.76
N VAL A 127 26.09 -21.72 0.95
CA VAL A 127 25.56 -20.58 0.20
C VAL A 127 25.96 -19.25 0.84
N SER A 128 26.10 -19.22 2.17
CA SER A 128 26.54 -18.05 2.95
C SER A 128 25.78 -16.76 2.59
N PRO A 129 24.44 -16.72 2.77
CA PRO A 129 23.65 -15.51 2.52
C PRO A 129 24.11 -14.33 3.38
N LYS A 130 23.85 -13.11 2.91
CA LYS A 130 24.26 -11.88 3.61
C LYS A 130 23.65 -11.76 5.01
N VAL A 131 22.42 -12.24 5.18
CA VAL A 131 21.64 -12.22 6.42
C VAL A 131 20.78 -13.48 6.43
N VAL A 132 20.61 -14.09 7.61
CA VAL A 132 19.62 -15.15 7.85
C VAL A 132 18.68 -14.68 8.93
N VAL A 133 17.38 -14.80 8.66
CA VAL A 133 16.32 -14.37 9.58
C VAL A 133 15.54 -15.61 9.99
N VAL A 134 15.34 -15.79 11.31
CA VAL A 134 14.56 -16.89 11.87
C VAL A 134 13.34 -16.32 12.59
N ASP A 135 12.18 -16.45 11.94
CA ASP A 135 10.88 -16.12 12.50
C ASP A 135 10.28 -17.31 13.27
N LEU A 136 10.93 -17.65 14.39
CA LEU A 136 10.46 -18.65 15.34
C LEU A 136 10.77 -18.17 16.76
N THR A 137 9.77 -18.17 17.64
CA THR A 137 9.94 -17.83 19.06
C THR A 137 10.71 -18.95 19.77
N LEU A 138 12.01 -18.72 20.04
CA LEU A 138 12.91 -19.66 20.73
C LEU A 138 13.11 -19.29 22.21
N ALA A 139 12.03 -18.88 22.88
CA ALA A 139 12.06 -18.31 24.23
C ALA A 139 12.18 -19.34 25.36
N GLU A 140 12.11 -20.63 25.04
CA GLU A 140 12.21 -21.72 26.01
C GLU A 140 13.24 -22.76 25.53
N ALA A 141 13.60 -23.69 26.42
CA ALA A 141 14.44 -24.84 26.06
C ALA A 141 13.67 -25.83 25.18
N GLY A 142 14.40 -26.61 24.38
CA GLY A 142 13.81 -27.67 23.60
C GLY A 142 13.36 -28.85 24.45
N ARG A 143 12.44 -29.64 23.88
CA ARG A 143 12.05 -30.92 24.47
C ARG A 143 13.24 -31.87 24.55
N ASP A 144 14.09 -31.88 23.53
CA ASP A 144 15.33 -32.64 23.47
C ASP A 144 16.55 -31.70 23.52
N PRO A 145 17.40 -31.81 24.56
CA PRO A 145 18.65 -31.04 24.63
C PRO A 145 19.63 -31.30 23.47
N ALA A 146 19.56 -32.46 22.81
CA ALA A 146 20.39 -32.76 21.65
C ALA A 146 20.03 -31.88 20.44
N ASP A 147 18.73 -31.63 20.21
CA ASP A 147 18.28 -30.73 19.15
C ASP A 147 18.68 -29.29 19.43
N ASP A 148 18.60 -28.83 20.68
CA ASP A 148 19.12 -27.51 21.08
C ASP A 148 20.62 -27.39 20.81
N SER A 149 21.38 -28.44 21.10
CA SER A 149 22.84 -28.46 20.92
C SER A 149 23.21 -28.44 19.44
N ARG A 150 22.48 -29.19 18.61
CA ARG A 150 22.66 -29.19 17.15
C ARG A 150 22.28 -27.84 16.54
N LEU A 151 21.15 -27.26 16.97
CA LEU A 151 20.72 -25.94 16.52
C LEU A 151 21.71 -24.85 16.90
N GLU A 152 22.21 -24.87 18.14
CA GLU A 152 23.24 -23.96 18.62
C GLU A 152 24.51 -24.05 17.76
N ALA A 153 24.94 -25.27 17.41
CA ALA A 153 26.09 -25.48 16.53
C ALA A 153 25.84 -24.97 15.11
N ALA A 154 24.63 -25.11 14.56
CA ALA A 154 24.31 -24.55 13.25
C ALA A 154 24.27 -23.01 13.26
N MET A 155 23.71 -22.42 14.31
CA MET A 155 23.67 -20.97 14.51
C MET A 155 25.06 -20.35 14.64
N SER A 156 26.00 -21.02 15.32
CA SER A 156 27.37 -20.49 15.47
C SER A 156 28.14 -20.37 14.15
N HIS A 157 27.72 -21.13 13.12
CA HIS A 157 28.27 -21.05 11.76
C HIS A 157 27.43 -20.17 10.82
N THR A 158 26.34 -19.58 11.31
CA THR A 158 25.44 -18.75 10.51
C THR A 158 25.77 -17.28 10.71
N GLY A 159 26.39 -16.65 9.71
CA GLY A 159 26.70 -15.22 9.75
C GLY A 159 25.45 -14.34 9.70
N ASN A 160 25.50 -13.20 10.40
CA ASN A 160 24.43 -12.19 10.42
C ASN A 160 23.04 -12.78 10.69
N LEU A 161 22.95 -13.63 11.72
CA LEU A 161 21.71 -14.25 12.16
C LEU A 161 20.84 -13.24 12.92
N VAL A 162 19.59 -13.08 12.51
CA VAL A 162 18.58 -12.30 13.22
C VAL A 162 17.51 -13.25 13.76
N LEU A 163 17.22 -13.14 15.06
CA LEU A 163 16.23 -13.98 15.72
C LEU A 163 14.97 -13.18 16.08
N ALA A 164 13.84 -13.87 16.05
CA ALA A 164 12.55 -13.33 16.48
C ALA A 164 12.46 -13.14 18.00
N SER A 165 11.72 -12.11 18.39
CA SER A 165 11.24 -11.86 19.75
C SER A 165 9.77 -11.50 19.69
N GLU A 166 8.97 -12.16 20.52
CA GLU A 166 7.53 -11.95 20.54
C GLU A 166 7.16 -11.01 21.69
N MET A 167 6.29 -10.04 21.42
CA MET A 167 5.75 -9.20 22.49
C MET A 167 4.70 -10.00 23.25
N MET A 168 4.88 -10.17 24.56
CA MET A 168 3.90 -10.84 25.40
C MET A 168 2.53 -10.15 25.32
N PRO A 169 1.42 -10.91 25.53
CA PRO A 169 0.09 -10.33 25.63
C PRO A 169 0.09 -9.14 26.60
N ARG A 170 -0.68 -8.09 26.27
CA ARG A 170 -0.79 -6.83 27.03
C ARG A 170 0.52 -6.02 27.15
N GLY A 171 1.58 -6.39 26.44
CA GLY A 171 2.85 -5.65 26.47
C GLY A 171 3.60 -5.80 27.79
N GLU A 172 3.47 -6.96 28.44
CA GLU A 172 4.08 -7.24 29.75
C GLU A 172 5.60 -7.50 29.66
N GLY A 173 6.12 -7.82 28.47
CA GLY A 173 7.55 -8.02 28.22
C GLY A 173 7.84 -8.61 26.85
N TRP A 174 9.10 -8.98 26.64
CA TRP A 174 9.60 -9.68 25.45
C TRP A 174 9.79 -11.16 25.74
N GLN A 175 9.34 -12.01 24.82
CA GLN A 175 9.73 -13.41 24.74
C GLN A 175 10.94 -13.50 23.80
N ASP A 176 12.10 -13.15 24.36
CA ASP A 176 13.37 -13.21 23.65
C ASP A 176 13.88 -14.66 23.52
N PRO A 177 14.69 -14.97 22.49
CA PRO A 177 15.38 -16.24 22.40
C PRO A 177 16.24 -16.51 23.65
N ILE A 178 16.28 -17.77 24.10
CA ILE A 178 17.11 -18.15 25.26
C ILE A 178 18.58 -17.75 25.06
N PRO A 179 19.34 -17.46 26.14
CA PRO A 179 20.75 -17.03 26.06
C PRO A 179 21.67 -17.93 25.23
N ARG A 180 21.34 -19.23 25.16
CA ARG A 180 22.02 -20.22 24.32
C ARG A 180 22.04 -19.83 22.84
N PHE A 181 20.94 -19.27 22.34
CA PHE A 181 20.79 -18.90 20.93
C PHE A 181 21.10 -17.41 20.70
N SER A 182 20.65 -16.53 21.59
CA SER A 182 20.81 -15.09 21.40
C SER A 182 22.27 -14.63 21.36
N LYS A 183 23.21 -15.34 21.99
CA LYS A 183 24.65 -15.05 21.89
C LYS A 183 25.23 -15.17 20.47
N TRP A 184 24.57 -15.92 19.59
CA TRP A 184 24.95 -16.08 18.18
C TRP A 184 24.19 -15.14 17.25
N ALA A 185 23.17 -14.45 17.77
CA ALA A 185 22.38 -13.50 17.00
C ALA A 185 23.13 -12.17 16.85
N ALA A 186 23.21 -11.66 15.62
CA ALA A 186 23.66 -10.31 15.35
C ALA A 186 22.61 -9.27 15.82
N ALA A 187 21.33 -9.63 15.76
CA ALA A 187 20.23 -8.80 16.26
C ALA A 187 19.02 -9.66 16.66
N VAL A 188 18.13 -9.07 17.46
CA VAL A 188 16.83 -9.65 17.83
C VAL A 188 15.74 -8.63 17.49
N GLY A 189 14.80 -9.01 16.61
CA GLY A 189 13.72 -8.18 16.08
C GLY A 189 12.34 -8.66 16.53
N HIS A 190 11.34 -7.76 16.55
CA HIS A 190 9.98 -8.14 16.91
C HIS A 190 9.20 -8.67 15.71
N VAL A 191 8.30 -9.62 15.99
CA VAL A 191 7.45 -10.29 14.97
C VAL A 191 5.97 -9.91 15.11
N HIS A 192 5.68 -8.78 15.76
CA HIS A 192 4.32 -8.41 16.08
C HIS A 192 3.53 -7.99 14.83
N ALA A 193 2.48 -8.76 14.53
CA ALA A 193 1.48 -8.41 13.53
C ALA A 193 0.31 -7.62 14.14
N ALA A 194 -0.13 -6.57 13.45
CA ALA A 194 -1.36 -5.87 13.81
C ALA A 194 -2.57 -6.76 13.45
N GLN A 195 -3.44 -7.04 14.42
CA GLN A 195 -4.64 -7.87 14.22
C GLN A 195 -5.89 -6.98 14.20
N GLU A 196 -6.26 -6.45 13.04
CA GLU A 196 -7.48 -5.64 12.90
C GLU A 196 -8.64 -6.40 12.26
N ASP A 197 -8.41 -7.12 11.15
CA ASP A 197 -9.45 -7.78 10.35
C ASP A 197 -9.06 -9.21 9.91
N GLY A 198 -8.04 -9.79 10.56
CA GLY A 198 -7.48 -11.10 10.19
C GLY A 198 -6.53 -11.07 9.00
N VAL A 199 -6.30 -9.90 8.38
CA VAL A 199 -5.31 -9.71 7.32
C VAL A 199 -4.35 -8.62 7.73
N ASN A 200 -3.08 -8.99 7.93
CA ASN A 200 -2.09 -7.99 8.27
C ASN A 200 -1.59 -7.25 7.03
N ARG A 201 -1.98 -5.97 6.88
CA ARG A 201 -1.53 -5.08 5.79
C ARG A 201 -0.48 -4.06 6.26
N GLN A 202 -0.11 -4.08 7.54
CA GLN A 202 0.81 -3.11 8.12
C GLN A 202 1.80 -3.80 9.04
N VAL A 203 3.09 -3.54 8.83
CA VAL A 203 4.14 -4.02 9.74
C VAL A 203 4.60 -2.84 10.60
N PRO A 204 4.37 -2.85 11.92
CA PRO A 204 4.86 -1.79 12.78
C PRO A 204 6.39 -1.83 12.82
N LEU A 205 7.05 -0.76 12.36
CA LEU A 205 8.51 -0.71 12.25
C LEU A 205 9.22 -0.88 13.60
N GLU A 206 8.60 -0.40 14.67
CA GLU A 206 9.12 -0.55 16.02
C GLU A 206 8.02 -0.91 17.01
N LYS A 207 8.43 -1.58 18.07
CA LYS A 207 7.61 -1.86 19.25
C LYS A 207 8.45 -1.63 20.50
N VAL A 208 7.81 -1.12 21.54
CA VAL A 208 8.45 -0.77 22.80
C VAL A 208 7.70 -1.45 23.93
N VAL A 209 8.43 -2.15 24.80
CA VAL A 209 7.92 -2.65 26.06
C VAL A 209 8.80 -2.12 27.19
N GLY A 210 8.20 -1.41 28.14
CA GLY A 210 8.94 -0.70 29.18
C GLY A 210 9.93 0.32 28.59
N ARG A 211 11.23 0.04 28.70
CA ARG A 211 12.32 0.86 28.12
C ARG A 211 13.07 0.16 26.98
N GLU A 212 12.59 -1.00 26.55
CA GLU A 212 13.25 -1.82 25.53
C GLU A 212 12.49 -1.73 24.21
N ARG A 213 13.18 -1.23 23.19
CA ARG A 213 12.68 -1.15 21.82
C ARG A 213 13.22 -2.31 20.99
N ARG A 214 12.35 -2.90 20.18
CA ARG A 214 12.70 -3.83 19.11
C ARG A 214 12.26 -3.22 17.77
N TRP A 215 13.06 -3.43 16.73
CA TRP A 215 12.70 -3.14 15.33
C TRP A 215 12.00 -4.34 14.72
N ALA A 216 11.18 -4.13 13.70
CA ALA A 216 10.55 -5.21 12.96
C ALA A 216 11.62 -6.13 12.37
N LEU A 217 11.34 -7.44 12.46
CA LEU A 217 12.09 -8.46 11.76
C LEU A 217 11.94 -8.33 10.23
#